data_AF-A0A8T5UDW0-F1
#
_entry.id   AF-A0A8T5UDW0-F1
#
_cell.length_a   1.000
_cell.length_b   1.000
_cell.length_c   1.000
_cell.angle_alpha   90.00
_cell.angle_beta   90.00
_cell.angle_gamma   90.00
#
_symmetry.space_group_name_H-M   'P 1'
#
loop_
_entity.id
_entity.type
_entity.pdbx_description
1 polymer ?
#
loop_
_entity_poly.entity_id
_entity_poly.type
_entity_poly.pdbx_seq_one_letter_code
_entity_poly.pdbx_strand_id
1 'polypeptide(L)'
;MLNNLFESFNQARRIFEYDYIFFDSIFLTIWIAVMIKYKKWNPLKFGIFTGFIVYFIDSILWFNLPAGNSYPVGTFIREYWIGGVYMPRPLGNYFWVKFGADFMMTFSYSMFAFGWLWIMFENFFKKNLKEALLFTLLYFIFWMLIPLFSLIIPLNDTLVDTVRYMDTQMIAWIINLIVGYLFLSLVYGTKKFGSKKPKTILYVFIIGCLGAFFMEFPLLVFGIRPTGVLFLIYEVLIMFNQGAPYLFVLYDKILPWLLVKIRKDSYKEIEITVY
;
A
#
# COMPACT_ATOMS: atom_id res chain seq x y z
N MET A 1 6.30 18.94 23.96
CA MET A 1 7.00 17.80 23.32
C MET A 1 6.13 16.53 23.27
N LEU A 2 5.54 16.08 24.37
CA LEU A 2 4.60 14.94 24.37
C LEU A 2 3.31 15.20 23.56
N ASN A 3 2.73 16.41 23.63
CA ASN A 3 1.53 16.73 22.84
C ASN A 3 1.78 16.65 21.32
N ASN A 4 2.91 17.18 20.83
CA ASN A 4 3.30 17.07 19.41
C ASN A 4 3.55 15.61 18.98
N LEU A 5 3.95 14.75 19.92
CA LEU A 5 4.16 13.33 19.64
C LEU A 5 2.83 12.65 19.34
N PHE A 6 1.80 12.87 20.17
CA PHE A 6 0.45 12.32 19.93
C PHE A 6 -0.27 12.97 18.73
N GLU A 7 -0.07 14.27 18.49
CA GLU A 7 -0.59 14.93 17.27
C GLU A 7 -0.03 14.29 15.99
N SER A 8 1.25 13.90 15.98
CA SER A 8 1.85 13.21 14.83
C SER A 8 1.24 11.83 14.55
N PHE A 9 0.63 11.18 15.56
CA PHE A 9 -0.10 9.92 15.38
C PHE A 9 -1.52 10.13 14.84
N ASN A 10 -2.15 11.26 15.18
CA ASN A 10 -3.52 11.55 14.79
C ASN A 10 -3.63 12.09 13.36
N GLN A 11 -2.53 12.63 12.81
CA GLN A 11 -2.50 13.23 11.48
C GLN A 11 -1.32 12.68 10.66
N ALA A 12 -1.64 11.91 9.62
CA ALA A 12 -0.68 11.52 8.61
C ALA A 12 -0.54 12.64 7.56
N ARG A 13 0.26 13.66 7.90
CA ARG A 13 0.56 14.79 7.00
C ARG A 13 1.75 14.49 6.09
N ARG A 14 1.68 14.89 4.82
CA ARG A 14 2.77 14.83 3.85
C ARG A 14 2.87 16.15 3.11
N ILE A 15 4.08 16.66 2.94
CA ILE A 15 4.38 17.90 2.22
C ILE A 15 5.47 17.58 1.20
N PHE A 16 5.20 17.78 -0.08
CA PHE A 16 6.15 17.50 -1.16
C PHE A 16 5.89 18.42 -2.36
N GLU A 17 6.89 18.58 -3.24
CA GLU A 17 6.75 19.31 -4.50
C GLU A 17 6.08 18.43 -5.56
N TYR A 18 5.36 19.07 -6.50
CA TYR A 18 4.63 18.37 -7.55
C TYR A 18 5.55 17.47 -8.41
N ASP A 19 6.84 17.80 -8.46
CA ASP A 19 7.87 17.01 -9.14
C ASP A 19 7.99 15.57 -8.66
N TYR A 20 7.68 15.33 -7.39
CA TYR A 20 7.61 13.97 -6.85
C TYR A 20 6.64 13.10 -7.68
N ILE A 21 5.51 13.65 -8.12
CA ILE A 21 4.49 12.93 -8.90
C ILE A 21 5.02 12.57 -10.30
N PHE A 22 5.81 13.46 -10.92
CA PHE A 22 6.42 13.20 -12.21
C PHE A 22 7.47 12.09 -12.13
N PHE A 23 8.37 12.17 -11.13
CA PHE A 23 9.38 11.13 -10.94
C PHE A 23 8.75 9.79 -10.56
N ASP A 24 7.75 9.77 -9.67
CA ASP A 24 6.99 8.56 -9.35
C ASP A 24 6.40 7.90 -10.60
N SER A 25 5.79 8.69 -11.50
CA SER A 25 5.20 8.18 -12.75
C SER A 25 6.26 7.57 -13.69
N ILE A 26 7.45 8.17 -13.76
CA ILE A 26 8.59 7.63 -14.53
C ILE A 26 9.04 6.30 -13.94
N PHE A 27 9.28 6.25 -12.62
CA PHE A 27 9.73 5.04 -11.95
C PHE A 27 8.68 3.93 -11.97
N LEU A 28 7.39 4.26 -11.87
CA LEU A 28 6.28 3.31 -12.03
C LEU A 28 6.29 2.71 -13.44
N THR A 29 6.51 3.53 -14.47
CA THR A 29 6.61 3.04 -15.85
C THR A 29 7.77 2.07 -16.01
N ILE A 30 8.93 2.38 -15.44
CA ILE A 30 10.09 1.47 -15.43
C ILE A 30 9.77 0.18 -14.66
N TRP A 31 9.12 0.28 -13.49
CA TRP A 31 8.71 -0.86 -12.69
C TRP A 31 7.77 -1.81 -13.46
N ILE A 32 6.76 -1.26 -14.13
CA ILE A 32 5.84 -2.01 -15.00
C ILE A 32 6.61 -2.68 -16.14
N ALA A 33 7.51 -1.95 -16.81
CA ALA A 33 8.32 -2.50 -17.90
C ALA A 33 9.20 -3.66 -17.41
N VAL A 34 9.81 -3.55 -16.22
CA VAL A 34 10.57 -4.64 -15.59
C VAL A 34 9.66 -5.82 -15.28
N MET A 35 8.48 -5.61 -14.69
CA MET A 35 7.54 -6.70 -14.42
C MET A 35 7.12 -7.42 -15.70
N ILE A 36 6.86 -6.70 -16.80
CA ILE A 36 6.54 -7.28 -18.11
C ILE A 36 7.73 -8.10 -18.64
N LYS A 37 8.95 -7.54 -18.61
CA LYS A 37 10.19 -8.21 -19.05
C LYS A 37 10.41 -9.53 -18.32
N TYR A 38 10.17 -9.57 -17.01
CA TYR A 38 10.30 -10.77 -16.18
C TYR A 38 9.01 -11.60 -16.11
N LYS A 39 8.01 -11.31 -16.96
CA LYS A 39 6.72 -12.02 -17.06
C LYS A 39 5.96 -12.13 -15.73
N LYS A 40 6.06 -11.10 -14.89
CA LYS A 40 5.41 -10.98 -13.57
C LYS A 40 3.95 -10.51 -13.69
N TRP A 41 3.18 -11.23 -14.49
CA TRP A 41 1.78 -10.88 -14.79
C TRP A 41 0.86 -10.96 -13.58
N ASN A 42 1.04 -11.95 -12.69
CA ASN A 42 0.22 -12.07 -11.48
C ASN A 42 0.49 -10.92 -10.49
N PRO A 43 1.75 -10.62 -10.12
CA PRO A 43 2.08 -9.40 -9.38
C PRO A 43 1.50 -8.13 -10.00
N LEU A 44 1.63 -7.95 -11.32
CA LEU A 44 1.12 -6.77 -12.02
C LEU A 44 -0.40 -6.66 -11.91
N LYS A 45 -1.14 -7.74 -12.20
CA LYS A 45 -2.61 -7.77 -12.08
C LYS A 45 -3.05 -7.47 -10.64
N PHE A 46 -2.35 -8.03 -9.67
CA PHE A 46 -2.65 -7.83 -8.27
C PHE A 46 -2.44 -6.37 -7.87
N GLY A 47 -1.29 -5.79 -8.23
CA GLY A 47 -1.00 -4.38 -8.04
C GLY A 47 -2.07 -3.46 -8.63
N ILE A 48 -2.50 -3.72 -9.87
CA ILE A 48 -3.55 -2.93 -10.55
C ILE A 48 -4.87 -3.02 -9.78
N PHE A 49 -5.28 -4.24 -9.43
CA PHE A 49 -6.53 -4.47 -8.71
C PHE A 49 -6.54 -3.77 -7.35
N THR A 50 -5.46 -3.93 -6.56
CA THR A 50 -5.32 -3.25 -5.27
C THR A 50 -5.22 -1.73 -5.44
N GLY A 51 -4.59 -1.25 -6.51
CA GLY A 51 -4.48 0.18 -6.81
C GLY A 51 -5.84 0.84 -7.01
N PHE A 52 -6.75 0.20 -7.75
CA PHE A 52 -8.11 0.70 -7.89
C PHE A 52 -8.88 0.70 -6.55
N ILE A 53 -8.72 -0.35 -5.73
CA ILE A 53 -9.37 -0.40 -4.41
C ILE A 53 -8.86 0.72 -3.52
N VAL A 54 -7.54 0.90 -3.42
CA VAL A 54 -6.94 1.93 -2.56
C VAL A 54 -7.29 3.32 -3.07
N TYR A 55 -7.26 3.56 -4.39
CA TYR A 55 -7.70 4.82 -4.98
C TYR A 55 -9.16 5.12 -4.64
N PHE A 56 -10.06 4.13 -4.77
CA PHE A 56 -11.47 4.31 -4.42
C PHE A 56 -11.67 4.64 -2.94
N ILE A 57 -10.99 3.93 -2.04
CA ILE A 57 -11.12 4.17 -0.60
C ILE A 57 -10.52 5.53 -0.21
N ASP A 58 -9.29 5.82 -0.61
CA ASP A 58 -8.56 7.00 -0.12
C ASP A 58 -8.92 8.28 -0.89
N SER A 59 -8.89 8.22 -2.22
CA SER A 59 -9.07 9.41 -3.08
C SER A 59 -10.53 9.78 -3.31
N ILE A 60 -11.45 8.82 -3.18
CA ILE A 60 -12.90 9.05 -3.36
C ILE A 60 -13.63 9.01 -2.01
N LEU A 61 -13.65 7.88 -1.29
CA LEU A 61 -14.45 7.79 -0.06
C LEU A 61 -13.90 8.70 1.03
N TRP A 62 -12.64 8.57 1.42
CA TRP A 62 -12.06 9.36 2.50
C TRP A 62 -11.96 10.85 2.18
N PHE A 63 -11.83 11.21 0.91
CA PHE A 63 -11.91 12.61 0.50
C PHE A 63 -13.30 13.23 0.73
N ASN A 64 -14.38 12.43 0.71
CA ASN A 64 -15.76 12.90 0.82
C ASN A 64 -16.43 12.58 2.18
N LEU A 65 -15.79 11.77 3.03
CA LEU A 65 -16.32 11.41 4.34
C LEU A 65 -15.82 12.36 5.45
N PRO A 66 -16.70 12.78 6.39
CA PRO A 66 -16.30 13.64 7.50
C PRO A 66 -15.29 12.92 8.41
N ALA A 67 -14.33 13.67 8.95
CA ALA A 67 -13.27 13.13 9.83
C ALA A 67 -13.79 12.64 11.20
N GLY A 68 -15.04 12.99 11.54
CA GLY A 68 -15.71 12.60 12.78
C GLY A 68 -15.78 13.73 13.80
N ASN A 69 -16.33 13.42 14.97
CA ASN A 69 -16.68 14.42 15.99
C ASN A 69 -15.46 15.04 16.71
N SER A 70 -14.26 14.46 16.54
CA SER A 70 -13.02 15.00 17.10
C SER A 70 -12.53 16.26 16.38
N TYR A 71 -13.07 16.56 15.19
CA TYR A 71 -12.60 17.66 14.33
C TYR A 71 -13.72 18.69 14.10
N PRO A 72 -13.34 19.94 13.72
CA PRO A 72 -14.32 20.94 13.34
C PRO A 72 -15.28 20.46 12.25
N VAL A 73 -16.51 20.96 12.29
CA VAL A 73 -17.51 20.68 11.25
C VAL A 73 -16.96 21.15 9.90
N GLY A 74 -16.98 20.25 8.90
CA GLY A 74 -16.42 20.49 7.57
C GLY A 74 -15.02 19.94 7.35
N THR A 75 -14.39 19.32 8.35
CA THR A 75 -13.15 18.54 8.16
C THR A 75 -13.47 17.14 7.63
N PHE A 76 -12.73 16.71 6.61
CA PHE A 76 -12.88 15.40 5.97
C PHE A 76 -11.70 14.49 6.31
N ILE A 77 -11.87 13.17 6.21
CA ILE A 77 -10.80 12.20 6.54
C ILE A 77 -9.53 12.50 5.75
N ARG A 78 -9.66 12.90 4.48
CA ARG A 78 -8.56 13.26 3.59
C ARG A 78 -8.71 14.69 3.07
N GLU A 79 -7.65 15.47 3.23
CA GLU A 79 -7.58 16.86 2.80
C GLU A 79 -6.32 17.15 1.98
N TYR A 80 -6.42 18.17 1.13
CA TYR A 80 -5.40 18.56 0.18
C TYR A 80 -5.33 20.08 0.05
N TRP A 81 -4.11 20.58 0.06
CA TRP A 81 -3.73 21.92 -0.37
C TRP A 81 -2.70 21.78 -1.48
N ILE A 82 -2.99 22.32 -2.67
CA ILE A 82 -2.06 22.28 -3.80
C ILE A 82 -1.82 23.72 -4.26
N GLY A 83 -0.56 24.16 -4.23
CA GLY A 83 -0.22 25.57 -4.48
C GLY A 83 -0.84 26.52 -3.44
N GLY A 84 -1.05 26.04 -2.21
CA GLY A 84 -1.73 26.79 -1.15
C GLY A 84 -3.25 26.85 -1.24
N VAL A 85 -3.86 26.27 -2.29
CA VAL A 85 -5.32 26.25 -2.46
C VAL A 85 -5.90 24.98 -1.84
N TYR A 86 -6.87 25.12 -0.93
CA TYR A 86 -7.64 23.99 -0.40
C TYR A 86 -8.53 23.40 -1.49
N MET A 87 -8.42 22.09 -1.73
CA MET A 87 -9.15 21.42 -2.82
C MET A 87 -10.67 21.39 -2.54
N PRO A 88 -11.51 21.98 -3.40
CA PRO A 88 -12.94 22.08 -3.15
C PRO A 88 -13.67 20.74 -3.40
N ARG A 89 -14.91 20.67 -2.93
CA ARG A 89 -15.85 19.56 -3.13
C ARG A 89 -17.17 20.14 -3.64
N PRO A 90 -17.54 19.96 -4.92
CA PRO A 90 -16.86 19.21 -5.97
C PRO A 90 -15.56 19.88 -6.48
N LEU A 91 -14.70 19.12 -7.14
CA LEU A 91 -13.36 19.56 -7.55
C LEU A 91 -13.35 20.57 -8.71
N GLY A 92 -14.32 20.49 -9.64
CA GLY A 92 -14.33 21.34 -10.84
C GLY A 92 -12.99 21.32 -11.59
N ASN A 93 -12.43 22.50 -11.83
CA ASN A 93 -11.17 22.67 -12.57
C ASN A 93 -9.94 22.08 -11.85
N TYR A 94 -10.03 21.80 -10.54
CA TYR A 94 -8.92 21.23 -9.76
C TYR A 94 -8.81 19.70 -9.90
N PHE A 95 -9.72 19.07 -10.65
CA PHE A 95 -9.76 17.61 -10.80
C PHE A 95 -8.42 17.03 -11.25
N TRP A 96 -7.83 17.53 -12.33
CA TRP A 96 -6.60 16.98 -12.88
C TRP A 96 -5.39 17.16 -11.98
N VAL A 97 -5.31 18.31 -11.30
CA VAL A 97 -4.20 18.62 -10.39
C VAL A 97 -4.22 17.68 -9.19
N LYS A 98 -5.41 17.49 -8.58
CA LYS A 98 -5.60 16.53 -7.49
C LYS A 98 -5.43 15.09 -7.95
N PHE A 99 -5.92 14.74 -9.14
CA PHE A 99 -5.81 13.40 -9.71
C PHE A 99 -4.36 12.92 -9.78
N GLY A 100 -3.42 13.78 -10.18
CA GLY A 100 -1.99 13.44 -10.17
C GLY A 100 -1.48 13.06 -8.77
N ALA A 101 -1.83 13.85 -7.75
CA ALA A 101 -1.43 13.58 -6.37
C ALA A 101 -2.09 12.30 -5.81
N ASP A 102 -3.37 12.10 -6.12
CA ASP A 102 -4.11 10.89 -5.76
C ASP A 102 -3.52 9.65 -6.43
N PHE A 103 -3.27 9.71 -7.74
CA PHE A 103 -2.72 8.61 -8.53
C PHE A 103 -1.38 8.15 -7.95
N MET A 104 -0.48 9.09 -7.66
CA MET A 104 0.80 8.77 -7.03
C MET A 104 0.57 8.11 -5.67
N MET A 105 -0.12 8.77 -4.74
CA MET A 105 -0.20 8.31 -3.35
C MET A 105 -1.03 7.04 -3.13
N THR A 106 -1.87 6.66 -4.09
CA THR A 106 -2.77 5.51 -3.95
C THR A 106 -2.45 4.44 -4.98
N PHE A 107 -2.60 4.74 -6.27
CA PHE A 107 -2.48 3.75 -7.33
C PHE A 107 -1.04 3.33 -7.55
N SER A 108 -0.11 4.28 -7.73
CA SER A 108 1.32 3.98 -7.90
C SER A 108 1.89 3.28 -6.67
N TYR A 109 1.61 3.81 -5.46
CA TYR A 109 1.99 3.17 -4.20
C TYR A 109 1.53 1.71 -4.14
N SER A 110 0.28 1.44 -4.52
CA SER A 110 -0.28 0.08 -4.53
C SER A 110 0.38 -0.82 -5.57
N MET A 111 0.63 -0.31 -6.78
CA MET A 111 1.31 -1.03 -7.85
C MET A 111 2.70 -1.51 -7.46
N PHE A 112 3.45 -0.65 -6.78
CA PHE A 112 4.76 -0.97 -6.24
C PHE A 112 4.64 -1.95 -5.05
N ALA A 113 3.93 -1.56 -4.00
CA ALA A 113 3.93 -2.26 -2.72
C ALA A 113 3.29 -3.65 -2.84
N PHE A 114 2.08 -3.75 -3.42
CA PHE A 114 1.38 -5.03 -3.53
C PHE A 114 1.95 -5.91 -4.63
N GLY A 115 2.48 -5.32 -5.71
CA GLY A 115 3.23 -6.04 -6.72
C GLY A 115 4.50 -6.69 -6.13
N TRP A 116 5.29 -5.91 -5.38
CA TRP A 116 6.48 -6.40 -4.68
C TRP A 116 6.13 -7.47 -3.63
N LEU A 117 5.09 -7.23 -2.82
CA LEU A 117 4.65 -8.17 -1.79
C LEU A 117 4.28 -9.54 -2.39
N TRP A 118 3.56 -9.53 -3.50
CA TRP A 118 3.22 -10.74 -4.23
C TRP A 118 4.45 -11.49 -4.74
N ILE A 119 5.44 -10.76 -5.28
CA ILE A 119 6.72 -11.35 -5.71
C ILE A 119 7.43 -12.01 -4.52
N MET A 120 7.42 -11.39 -3.33
CA MET A 120 8.00 -11.99 -2.13
C MET A 120 7.28 -13.30 -1.78
N PHE A 121 5.95 -13.30 -1.77
CA PHE A 121 5.16 -14.50 -1.48
C PHE A 121 5.45 -15.64 -2.48
N GLU A 122 5.50 -15.35 -3.78
CA GLU A 122 5.88 -16.36 -4.77
C GLU A 122 7.28 -16.92 -4.55
N ASN A 123 8.25 -16.06 -4.24
CA ASN A 123 9.64 -16.45 -4.07
C ASN A 123 9.90 -17.18 -2.74
N PHE A 124 9.03 -17.02 -1.74
CA PHE A 124 9.05 -17.84 -0.52
C PHE A 124 8.87 -19.33 -0.83
N PHE A 125 7.90 -19.66 -1.71
CA PHE A 125 7.64 -21.03 -2.11
C PHE A 125 8.65 -21.55 -3.15
N LYS A 126 9.01 -20.71 -4.12
CA LYS A 126 9.99 -21.05 -5.16
C LYS A 126 11.44 -21.10 -4.64
N LYS A 127 11.71 -20.55 -3.45
CA LYS A 127 13.04 -20.40 -2.85
C LYS A 127 14.04 -19.67 -3.76
N ASN A 128 13.56 -18.75 -4.59
CA ASN A 128 14.41 -18.01 -5.52
C ASN A 128 14.82 -16.67 -4.89
N LEU A 129 15.89 -16.73 -4.09
CA LEU A 129 16.43 -15.57 -3.38
C LEU A 129 16.97 -14.49 -4.33
N LYS A 130 17.54 -14.87 -5.48
CA LYS A 130 18.09 -13.90 -6.45
C LYS A 130 17.01 -12.98 -6.98
N GLU A 131 15.87 -13.53 -7.35
CA GLU A 131 14.73 -12.74 -7.81
C GLU A 131 14.14 -11.89 -6.68
N ALA A 132 13.97 -12.46 -5.48
CA ALA A 132 13.50 -11.71 -4.33
C ALA A 132 14.40 -10.49 -4.04
N LEU A 133 15.71 -10.68 -4.03
CA LEU A 133 16.68 -9.60 -3.82
C LEU A 133 16.63 -8.56 -4.94
N LEU A 134 16.57 -8.99 -6.21
CA LEU A 134 16.47 -8.08 -7.35
C LEU A 134 15.29 -7.12 -7.20
N PHE A 135 14.08 -7.66 -7.00
CA PHE A 135 12.88 -6.82 -6.90
C PHE A 135 12.82 -6.00 -5.61
N THR A 136 13.41 -6.49 -4.52
CA THR A 136 13.54 -5.73 -3.26
C THR A 136 14.46 -4.54 -3.42
N LEU A 137 15.63 -4.73 -4.04
CA LEU A 137 16.56 -3.64 -4.32
C LEU A 137 15.94 -2.63 -5.29
N LEU A 138 15.27 -3.10 -6.34
CA LEU A 138 14.59 -2.25 -7.31
C LEU A 138 13.51 -1.38 -6.63
N TYR A 139 12.65 -2.01 -5.84
CA TYR A 139 11.60 -1.32 -5.07
C TYR A 139 12.22 -0.27 -4.15
N PHE A 140 13.15 -0.66 -3.27
CA PHE A 140 13.75 0.27 -2.32
C PHE A 140 14.53 1.42 -2.99
N ILE A 141 15.32 1.13 -4.03
CA ILE A 141 16.08 2.15 -4.77
C ILE A 141 15.13 3.15 -5.43
N PHE A 142 14.07 2.69 -6.09
CA PHE A 142 13.12 3.59 -6.75
C PHE A 142 12.48 4.55 -5.74
N TRP A 143 12.08 4.01 -4.59
CA TRP A 143 11.49 4.79 -3.51
C TRP A 143 12.44 5.80 -2.86
N MET A 144 13.74 5.55 -2.89
CA MET A 144 14.75 6.53 -2.49
C MET A 144 15.04 7.57 -3.58
N LEU A 145 15.00 7.17 -4.85
CA LEU A 145 15.34 8.04 -5.98
C LEU A 145 14.23 9.03 -6.34
N ILE A 146 12.95 8.68 -6.17
CA ILE A 146 11.82 9.57 -6.45
C ILE A 146 11.95 10.90 -5.67
N PRO A 147 11.99 10.91 -4.33
CA PRO A 147 12.19 12.14 -3.56
C PRO A 147 13.55 12.80 -3.82
N LEU A 148 14.61 12.01 -4.04
CA LEU A 148 15.92 12.57 -4.32
C LEU A 148 15.90 13.41 -5.61
N PHE A 149 15.31 12.87 -6.67
CA PHE A 149 15.24 13.57 -7.95
C PHE A 149 14.25 14.73 -7.94
N SER A 150 13.15 14.65 -7.18
CA SER A 150 12.27 15.80 -7.01
C SER A 150 12.99 16.99 -6.39
N LEU A 151 13.90 16.76 -5.44
CA LEU A 151 14.66 17.84 -4.80
C LEU A 151 15.80 18.41 -5.66
N ILE A 152 16.36 17.61 -6.59
CA ILE A 152 17.53 18.00 -7.38
C ILE A 152 17.12 18.63 -8.72
N ILE A 153 15.97 18.25 -9.26
CA ILE A 153 15.51 18.65 -10.60
C ILE A 153 14.18 19.40 -10.45
N PRO A 154 14.20 20.74 -10.33
CA PRO A 154 13.00 21.54 -10.19
C PRO A 154 12.31 21.68 -11.55
N LEU A 155 11.24 20.94 -11.76
CA LEU A 155 10.34 21.07 -12.91
C LEU A 155 9.09 21.88 -12.53
N ASN A 156 8.62 21.77 -11.28
CA ASN A 156 7.41 22.37 -10.75
C ASN A 156 7.43 22.39 -9.21
N ASP A 157 7.80 23.57 -8.67
CA ASP A 157 7.91 23.85 -7.24
C ASP A 157 6.53 24.01 -6.53
N THR A 158 5.42 23.64 -7.18
CA THR A 158 4.09 23.69 -6.55
C THR A 158 4.04 22.70 -5.39
N LEU A 159 3.89 23.24 -4.17
CA LEU A 159 3.75 22.41 -2.98
C LEU A 159 2.38 21.71 -2.94
N VAL A 160 2.44 20.41 -2.67
CA VAL A 160 1.31 19.54 -2.34
C VAL A 160 1.40 19.22 -0.85
N ASP A 161 0.43 19.68 -0.09
CA ASP A 161 0.25 19.36 1.31
C ASP A 161 -1.03 18.55 1.47
N THR A 162 -0.93 17.40 2.11
CA THR A 162 -2.06 16.51 2.33
C THR A 162 -2.06 15.99 3.74
N VAL A 163 -3.23 15.93 4.33
CA VAL A 163 -3.46 15.41 5.67
C VAL A 163 -4.46 14.27 5.59
N ARG A 164 -4.17 13.18 6.30
CA ARG A 164 -5.16 12.17 6.64
C ARG A 164 -5.38 12.17 8.15
N TYR A 165 -6.63 12.33 8.57
CA TYR A 165 -7.04 12.29 9.96
C TYR A 165 -7.35 10.85 10.36
N MET A 166 -6.63 10.33 11.36
CA MET A 166 -6.47 8.90 11.63
C MET A 166 -6.79 8.50 13.09
N ASP A 167 -7.11 9.47 13.92
CA ASP A 167 -7.38 9.35 15.36
C ASP A 167 -8.42 8.28 15.72
N THR A 168 -9.54 8.21 15.00
CA THR A 168 -10.63 7.25 15.28
C THR A 168 -10.33 5.83 14.81
N GLN A 169 -9.32 5.65 13.96
CA GLN A 169 -9.06 4.38 13.28
C GLN A 169 -7.85 3.62 13.84
N MET A 170 -7.03 4.26 14.69
CA MET A 170 -5.81 3.67 15.25
C MET A 170 -6.07 2.35 15.99
N ILE A 171 -7.07 2.33 16.87
CA ILE A 171 -7.45 1.14 17.64
C ILE A 171 -7.95 0.04 16.69
N ALA A 172 -8.73 0.41 15.67
CA ALA A 172 -9.24 -0.53 14.68
C ALA A 172 -8.11 -1.19 13.89
N TRP A 173 -7.04 -0.46 13.52
CA TRP A 173 -5.88 -1.04 12.83
C TRP A 173 -5.06 -1.97 13.73
N ILE A 174 -4.86 -1.61 15.00
CA ILE A 174 -4.18 -2.49 15.96
C ILE A 174 -4.96 -3.80 16.13
N ILE A 175 -6.29 -3.71 16.30
CA ILE A 175 -7.15 -4.89 16.39
C ILE A 175 -7.07 -5.69 15.09
N ASN A 176 -7.12 -5.05 13.93
CA ASN A 176 -7.06 -5.72 12.63
C ASN A 176 -5.72 -6.45 12.41
N LEU A 177 -4.60 -5.88 12.83
CA LEU A 177 -3.29 -6.54 12.84
C LEU A 177 -3.33 -7.80 13.71
N ILE A 178 -3.82 -7.67 14.96
CA ILE A 178 -3.90 -8.79 15.90
C ILE A 178 -4.77 -9.91 15.32
N VAL A 179 -5.96 -9.58 14.83
CA VAL A 179 -6.89 -10.54 14.20
C VAL A 179 -6.24 -11.21 13.00
N GLY A 180 -5.56 -10.45 12.13
CA GLY A 180 -4.88 -10.99 10.95
C GLY A 180 -3.80 -12.00 11.31
N TYR A 181 -2.94 -11.67 12.28
CA TYR A 181 -1.89 -12.59 12.72
C TYR A 181 -2.40 -13.77 13.56
N LEU A 182 -3.48 -13.60 14.33
CA LEU A 182 -4.18 -14.71 14.98
C LEU A 182 -4.74 -15.67 13.93
N PHE A 183 -5.40 -15.15 12.90
CA PHE A 183 -5.92 -15.94 11.79
C PHE A 183 -4.78 -16.69 11.05
N LEU A 184 -3.70 -16.00 10.72
CA LEU A 184 -2.51 -16.61 10.11
C LEU A 184 -1.91 -17.71 11.02
N SER A 185 -1.88 -17.48 12.33
CA SER A 185 -1.41 -18.44 13.33
C SER A 185 -2.32 -19.66 13.46
N LEU A 186 -3.64 -19.49 13.33
CA LEU A 186 -4.56 -20.63 13.29
C LEU A 186 -4.32 -21.50 12.05
N VAL A 187 -4.12 -20.89 10.88
CA VAL A 187 -3.89 -21.59 9.61
C VAL A 187 -2.52 -22.29 9.56
N TYR A 188 -1.44 -21.59 9.93
CA TYR A 188 -0.06 -22.08 9.77
C TYR A 188 0.66 -22.47 11.06
N GLY A 189 0.18 -22.06 12.23
CA GLY A 189 0.75 -22.43 13.53
C GLY A 189 0.23 -23.76 14.06
N THR A 190 -1.00 -24.14 13.68
CA THR A 190 -1.67 -25.34 14.18
C THR A 190 -1.79 -26.45 13.12
N LYS A 191 -2.11 -27.68 13.54
CA LYS A 191 -2.42 -28.78 12.62
C LYS A 191 -3.88 -28.74 12.08
N LYS A 192 -4.72 -27.81 12.57
CA LYS A 192 -6.17 -27.77 12.32
C LYS A 192 -6.53 -27.72 10.83
N PHE A 193 -5.72 -27.02 10.03
CA PHE A 193 -5.94 -26.84 8.59
C PHE A 193 -4.91 -27.58 7.72
N GLY A 194 -4.23 -28.58 8.28
CA GLY A 194 -3.23 -29.38 7.56
C GLY A 194 -2.02 -28.60 7.00
N SER A 195 -1.86 -27.33 7.40
CA SER A 195 -0.91 -26.38 6.79
C SER A 195 0.19 -25.93 7.75
N LYS A 196 0.50 -26.72 8.80
CA LYS A 196 1.43 -26.33 9.86
C LYS A 196 2.82 -25.99 9.29
N LYS A 197 3.13 -24.69 9.23
CA LYS A 197 4.40 -24.09 8.80
C LYS A 197 4.64 -22.80 9.60
N PRO A 198 5.01 -22.88 10.89
CA PRO A 198 5.11 -21.69 11.75
C PRO A 198 6.13 -20.65 11.25
N LYS A 199 7.18 -21.06 10.53
CA LYS A 199 8.14 -20.15 9.89
C LYS A 199 7.49 -19.17 8.91
N THR A 200 6.35 -19.52 8.33
CA THR A 200 5.58 -18.65 7.45
C THR A 200 5.06 -17.41 8.18
N ILE A 201 4.68 -17.54 9.45
CA ILE A 201 4.16 -16.42 10.25
C ILE A 201 5.25 -15.35 10.41
N LEU A 202 6.45 -15.77 10.81
CA LEU A 202 7.59 -14.88 10.95
C LEU A 202 8.01 -14.27 9.61
N TYR A 203 7.99 -15.06 8.53
CA TYR A 203 8.29 -14.57 7.19
C TYR A 203 7.32 -13.46 6.75
N VAL A 204 6.01 -13.69 6.87
CA VAL A 204 4.99 -12.69 6.49
C VAL A 204 5.13 -11.42 7.33
N PHE A 205 5.43 -11.56 8.62
CA PHE A 205 5.71 -10.42 9.49
C PHE A 205 6.92 -9.60 9.04
N ILE A 206 8.05 -10.26 8.79
CA ILE A 206 9.27 -9.56 8.34
C ILE A 206 9.04 -8.87 6.99
N ILE A 207 8.40 -9.54 6.04
CA ILE A 207 8.13 -8.96 4.71
C ILE A 207 7.15 -7.79 4.80
N GLY A 208 6.10 -7.89 5.64
CA GLY A 208 5.18 -6.79 5.89
C GLY A 208 5.89 -5.56 6.47
N CYS A 209 6.73 -5.76 7.48
CA CYS A 209 7.55 -4.70 8.06
C CYS A 209 8.53 -4.08 7.05
N LEU A 210 9.21 -4.91 6.23
CA LEU A 210 10.12 -4.41 5.19
C LEU A 210 9.39 -3.59 4.13
N GLY A 211 8.23 -4.07 3.65
CA GLY A 211 7.42 -3.36 2.68
C GLY A 211 6.97 -1.98 3.18
N ALA A 212 6.55 -1.92 4.43
CA ALA A 212 6.20 -0.68 5.13
C ALA A 212 7.40 0.26 5.27
N PHE A 213 8.54 -0.28 5.72
CA PHE A 213 9.76 0.48 5.90
C PHE A 213 10.23 1.11 4.58
N PHE A 214 10.18 0.37 3.47
CA PHE A 214 10.61 0.89 2.17
C PHE A 214 9.74 2.05 1.65
N MET A 215 8.48 2.16 2.07
CA MET A 215 7.63 3.30 1.71
C MET A 215 7.80 4.48 2.66
N GLU A 216 7.93 4.24 3.95
CA GLU A 216 7.90 5.30 4.97
C GLU A 216 9.29 5.87 5.26
N PHE A 217 10.35 5.06 5.15
CA PHE A 217 11.72 5.51 5.39
C PHE A 217 12.17 6.63 4.44
N PRO A 218 11.96 6.56 3.10
CA PRO A 218 12.29 7.67 2.22
C PRO A 218 11.54 8.96 2.60
N LEU A 219 10.26 8.86 2.97
CA LEU A 219 9.47 10.03 3.35
C LEU A 219 10.03 10.71 4.62
N LEU A 220 10.56 9.92 5.55
CA LEU A 220 11.26 10.43 6.73
C LEU A 220 12.60 11.08 6.36
N VAL A 221 13.44 10.38 5.57
CA VAL A 221 14.78 10.85 5.20
C VAL A 221 14.75 12.19 4.44
N PHE A 222 13.78 12.34 3.54
CA PHE A 222 13.63 13.55 2.72
C PHE A 222 12.70 14.60 3.34
N GLY A 223 12.24 14.41 4.58
CA GLY A 223 11.42 15.39 5.28
C GLY A 223 10.00 15.57 4.70
N ILE A 224 9.57 14.72 3.77
CA ILE A 224 8.23 14.75 3.18
C ILE A 224 7.16 14.46 4.24
N ARG A 225 7.51 13.59 5.19
CA ARG A 225 6.68 13.29 6.35
C ARG A 225 7.38 13.84 7.60
N PRO A 226 6.95 15.00 8.13
CA PRO A 226 7.59 15.65 9.28
C PRO A 226 7.23 14.95 10.61
N THR A 227 7.46 13.65 10.69
CA THR A 227 7.15 12.80 11.85
C THR A 227 8.43 12.24 12.48
N GLY A 228 8.37 11.87 13.75
CA GLY A 228 9.52 11.28 14.45
C GLY A 228 9.74 9.79 14.12
N VAL A 229 10.91 9.26 14.51
CA VAL A 229 11.27 7.84 14.35
C VAL A 229 10.26 6.88 15.00
N LEU A 230 9.64 7.28 16.10
CA LEU A 230 8.60 6.47 16.77
C LEU A 230 7.38 6.25 15.89
N PHE A 231 7.02 7.26 15.08
CA PHE A 231 5.93 7.17 14.13
C PHE A 231 6.28 6.19 12.98
N LEU A 232 7.53 6.22 12.49
CA LEU A 232 8.02 5.22 11.53
C LEU A 232 7.92 3.79 12.10
N ILE A 233 8.32 3.58 13.35
CA ILE A 233 8.22 2.26 14.01
C ILE A 233 6.75 1.80 14.07
N TYR A 234 5.83 2.69 14.42
CA TYR A 234 4.40 2.40 14.44
C TYR A 234 3.87 2.03 13.05
N GLU A 235 4.20 2.80 12.01
CA GLU A 235 3.78 2.51 10.64
C GLU A 235 4.29 1.14 10.16
N VAL A 236 5.57 0.87 10.46
CA VAL A 236 6.26 -0.36 10.06
C VAL A 236 5.68 -1.59 10.75
N LEU A 237 5.50 -1.53 12.07
CA LEU A 237 5.08 -2.70 12.84
C LEU A 237 3.58 -2.95 12.78
N ILE A 238 2.77 -1.88 12.66
CA ILE A 238 1.32 -1.94 12.85
C ILE A 238 0.57 -1.65 11.56
N MET A 239 0.68 -0.42 11.06
CA MET A 239 -0.20 0.10 10.01
C MET A 239 -0.15 -0.66 8.71
N PHE A 240 1.01 -0.77 8.09
CA PHE A 240 1.14 -1.44 6.80
C PHE A 240 1.22 -2.95 6.95
N ASN A 241 1.68 -3.42 8.12
CA ASN A 241 1.80 -4.84 8.40
C ASN A 241 0.44 -5.53 8.64
N GLN A 242 -0.62 -4.78 8.95
CA GLN A 242 -1.96 -5.35 9.18
C GLN A 242 -2.54 -6.08 7.95
N GLY A 243 -2.17 -5.64 6.73
CA GLY A 243 -2.65 -6.24 5.49
C GLY A 243 -1.91 -7.53 5.11
N ALA A 244 -0.63 -7.64 5.46
CA ALA A 244 0.24 -8.76 5.08
C ALA A 244 -0.32 -10.16 5.39
N PRO A 245 -0.85 -10.46 6.60
CA PRO A 245 -1.38 -11.79 6.90
C PRO A 245 -2.59 -12.16 6.02
N TYR A 246 -3.51 -11.22 5.78
CA TYR A 246 -4.68 -11.46 4.95
C TYR A 246 -4.30 -11.71 3.49
N LEU A 247 -3.38 -10.90 2.95
CA LEU A 247 -2.91 -11.05 1.58
C LEU A 247 -2.17 -12.36 1.38
N PHE A 248 -1.39 -12.80 2.37
CA PHE A 248 -0.71 -14.10 2.29
C PHE A 248 -1.69 -15.28 2.30
N VAL A 249 -2.73 -15.25 3.15
CA VAL A 249 -3.75 -16.31 3.15
C VAL A 249 -4.56 -16.29 1.84
N LEU A 250 -4.88 -15.10 1.33
CA LEU A 250 -5.54 -14.94 0.04
C LEU A 250 -4.71 -15.59 -1.09
N TYR A 251 -3.40 -15.32 -1.10
CA TYR A 251 -2.45 -15.88 -2.05
C TYR A 251 -2.34 -17.41 -1.96
N ASP A 252 -2.06 -17.99 -0.78
CA ASP A 252 -1.73 -19.43 -0.67
C ASP A 252 -2.98 -20.33 -0.60
N LYS A 253 -4.08 -19.84 -0.02
CA LYS A 253 -5.25 -20.68 0.27
C LYS A 253 -6.44 -20.36 -0.62
N ILE A 254 -6.86 -19.10 -0.63
CA ILE A 254 -8.16 -18.73 -1.18
C ILE A 254 -8.12 -18.76 -2.71
N LEU A 255 -7.12 -18.13 -3.34
CA LEU A 255 -7.04 -18.05 -4.80
C LEU A 255 -6.82 -19.43 -5.45
N PRO A 256 -5.90 -20.29 -4.98
CA PRO A 256 -5.78 -21.65 -5.51
C PRO A 256 -7.07 -22.46 -5.36
N TRP A 257 -7.76 -22.35 -4.22
CA TRP A 257 -9.04 -23.02 -3.99
C TRP A 257 -10.12 -22.54 -4.96
N LEU A 258 -10.26 -21.22 -5.17
CA LEU A 258 -11.21 -20.65 -6.14
C LEU A 258 -10.91 -21.13 -7.56
N LEU A 259 -9.64 -21.14 -7.98
CA LEU A 259 -9.25 -21.60 -9.31
C LEU A 259 -9.57 -23.08 -9.54
N VAL A 260 -9.36 -23.94 -8.53
CA VAL A 260 -9.72 -25.37 -8.63
C VAL A 260 -11.23 -25.55 -8.69
N LYS A 261 -12.00 -24.78 -7.90
CA LYS A 261 -13.46 -24.84 -7.89
C LYS A 261 -14.05 -24.43 -9.24
N ILE A 262 -13.64 -23.26 -9.76
CA ILE A 262 -14.10 -22.75 -11.07
C ILE A 262 -13.82 -23.77 -12.18
N ARG A 263 -12.61 -24.35 -12.23
CA ARG A 263 -12.27 -25.37 -13.23
C ARG A 263 -13.19 -26.59 -13.16
N LYS A 264 -13.48 -27.10 -11.96
CA LYS A 264 -14.36 -28.26 -11.78
C LYS A 264 -15.78 -27.97 -12.27
N ASP A 265 -16.29 -26.78 -11.98
CA ASP A 265 -17.63 -26.38 -12.40
C ASP A 265 -17.73 -26.23 -13.92
N SER A 266 -16.70 -25.67 -14.58
CA SER A 266 -16.64 -25.59 -16.04
C SER A 266 -16.63 -26.95 -16.75
N TYR A 267 -15.97 -27.97 -16.18
CA TYR A 267 -16.01 -29.33 -16.76
C TYR A 267 -17.40 -29.98 -16.65
N LYS A 268 -18.14 -29.72 -15.56
CA LYS A 268 -19.50 -30.24 -15.39
C LYS A 268 -20.49 -29.64 -16.39
N GLU A 269 -20.38 -28.35 -16.71
CA GLU A 269 -21.25 -27.72 -17.72
C GLU A 269 -21.01 -28.26 -19.13
N ILE A 270 -19.76 -28.61 -19.46
CA ILE A 270 -19.42 -29.26 -20.74
C ILE A 270 -20.03 -30.67 -20.82
N GLU A 271 -20.05 -31.44 -19.73
CA GLU A 271 -20.69 -32.77 -19.73
C GLU A 271 -22.22 -32.71 -19.90
N ILE A 272 -22.87 -31.64 -19.44
CA ILE A 272 -24.33 -31.48 -19.53
C ILE A 272 -24.79 -31.02 -20.94
N THR A 273 -23.92 -30.37 -21.71
CA THR A 273 -24.25 -29.80 -23.03
C THR A 273 -24.02 -30.76 -24.21
N VAL A 274 -23.59 -32.00 -23.95
CA VAL A 274 -23.27 -33.02 -24.98
C VAL A 274 -24.40 -34.06 -25.13
N TYR A 275 -25.58 -33.82 -24.58
CA TYR A 275 -26.76 -34.69 -24.71
C TYR A 275 -27.89 -34.05 -25.53
#